data_AF-A0A2N9G2K1-F1
#
_entry.id   AF-A0A2N9G2K1-F1
#
_cell.length_a   1.000
_cell.length_b   1.000
_cell.length_c   1.000
_cell.angle_alpha   90.00
_cell.angle_beta   90.00
_cell.angle_gamma   90.00
#
_symmetry.space_group_name_H-M   'P 1'
#
loop_
_entity.id
_entity.type
_entity.pdbx_description
1 polymer ?
#
loop_
_entity_poly.entity_id
_entity_poly.type
_entity_poly.pdbx_seq_one_letter_code
_entity_poly.pdbx_strand_id
1 'polypeptide(L)'
;MSDIVEVLQYDDMQCGTGIDIGYFAARFLKKPKIERYGLADLGGEVGLMDIKKPIVIGEIFQDWSGKEFSKEEIKYVVHKAYTSYVIMERLFQPKDLFSWVWNPFSSLRSA
;
A
#
# COMPACT_ATOMS: atom_id res chain seq x y z
N MET A 1 14.91 6.29 -11.74
CA MET A 1 13.93 7.32 -11.39
C MET A 1 12.59 6.72 -11.77
N SER A 2 11.64 6.56 -10.86
CA SER A 2 10.38 5.90 -11.22
C SER A 2 9.51 6.86 -12.03
N ASP A 3 8.83 6.33 -13.03
CA ASP A 3 8.02 7.07 -14.02
C ASP A 3 7.00 8.03 -13.36
N ILE A 4 6.61 7.78 -12.11
CA ILE A 4 5.74 8.65 -11.31
C ILE A 4 6.35 10.04 -11.04
N VAL A 5 7.65 10.12 -10.76
CA VAL A 5 8.30 11.42 -10.47
C VAL A 5 8.33 12.28 -11.72
N GLU A 6 8.51 11.67 -12.90
CA GLU A 6 8.48 12.36 -14.19
C GLU A 6 7.07 12.83 -14.56
N VAL A 7 6.03 12.02 -14.31
CA VAL A 7 4.63 12.40 -14.58
C VAL A 7 4.18 13.59 -13.71
N LEU A 8 4.55 13.63 -12.43
CA LEU A 8 4.18 14.73 -11.53
C LEU A 8 4.84 16.07 -11.90
N GLN A 9 6.00 16.04 -12.54
CA GLN A 9 6.70 17.24 -13.01
C GLN A 9 6.07 17.85 -14.27
N TYR A 10 5.28 17.09 -15.02
CA TYR A 10 4.70 17.52 -16.30
C TYR A 10 3.53 18.51 -16.16
N ASP A 11 2.74 18.40 -15.08
CA ASP A 11 1.52 19.21 -14.85
C ASP A 11 1.73 20.45 -13.97
N ASP A 12 2.97 20.92 -13.78
CA ASP A 12 3.33 22.03 -12.86
C ASP A 12 2.88 21.77 -11.40
N MET A 13 2.59 20.50 -11.09
CA MET A 13 2.10 20.08 -9.78
C MET A 13 3.29 19.91 -8.82
N GLN A 14 3.52 20.93 -8.00
CA GLN A 14 4.58 20.90 -6.99
C GLN A 14 4.21 19.97 -5.83
N CYS A 15 4.48 18.68 -5.97
CA CYS A 15 4.54 17.77 -4.83
C CYS A 15 5.84 18.00 -4.06
N GLY A 16 5.75 18.55 -2.85
CA GLY A 16 6.93 18.81 -2.02
C GLY A 16 7.73 17.53 -1.69
N THR A 17 7.04 16.45 -1.33
CA THR A 17 7.64 15.13 -1.06
C THR A 17 6.73 14.03 -1.59
N GLY A 18 7.27 13.18 -2.47
CA GLY A 18 6.61 11.96 -2.96
C GLY A 18 7.45 10.74 -2.64
N ILE A 19 6.81 9.63 -2.24
CA ILE A 19 7.47 8.36 -1.96
C ILE A 19 6.85 7.29 -2.86
N ASP A 20 7.71 6.64 -3.66
CA ASP A 20 7.36 5.40 -4.33
C ASP A 20 7.38 4.26 -3.30
N ILE A 21 6.19 3.74 -2.97
CA ILE A 21 6.01 2.73 -1.92
C ILE A 21 6.67 1.41 -2.31
N GLY A 22 6.67 1.03 -3.59
CA GLY A 22 7.30 -0.19 -4.07
C GLY A 22 8.81 -0.12 -3.88
N TYR A 23 9.41 0.99 -4.34
CA TYR A 23 10.83 1.27 -4.13
C TYR A 23 11.19 1.30 -2.63
N PHE A 24 10.41 2.02 -1.83
CA PHE A 24 10.65 2.14 -0.40
C PHE A 24 10.55 0.79 0.32
N ALA A 25 9.51 0.01 0.05
CA ALA A 25 9.33 -1.33 0.62
C ALA A 25 10.49 -2.27 0.24
N ALA A 26 10.93 -2.25 -1.02
CA ALA A 26 12.05 -3.06 -1.48
C ALA A 26 13.35 -2.74 -0.74
N ARG A 27 13.60 -1.46 -0.47
CA ARG A 27 14.76 -1.01 0.33
C ARG A 27 14.61 -1.40 1.80
N PHE A 28 13.47 -1.13 2.41
CA PHE A 28 13.21 -1.39 3.82
C PHE A 28 13.29 -2.90 4.15
N LEU A 29 12.68 -3.73 3.31
CA LEU A 29 12.66 -5.19 3.47
C LEU A 29 13.91 -5.87 2.90
N LYS A 30 14.82 -5.13 2.26
CA LYS A 30 16.03 -5.64 1.58
C LYS A 30 15.69 -6.71 0.51
N LYS A 31 14.57 -6.52 -0.20
CA LYS A 31 14.06 -7.43 -1.23
C LYS A 31 13.87 -6.66 -2.56
N PRO A 32 14.89 -6.56 -3.42
CA PRO A 32 14.79 -5.74 -4.64
C PRO A 32 13.70 -6.20 -5.62
N LYS A 33 13.33 -7.50 -5.59
CA LYS A 33 12.33 -8.07 -6.50
C LYS A 33 10.91 -7.54 -6.29
N ILE A 34 10.59 -7.00 -5.10
CA ILE A 34 9.24 -6.52 -4.77
C ILE A 34 8.99 -5.08 -5.21
N GLU A 35 10.00 -4.39 -5.74
CA GLU A 35 9.87 -2.99 -6.18
C GLU A 35 8.74 -2.81 -7.21
N ARG A 36 8.52 -3.85 -8.04
CA ARG A 36 7.50 -3.86 -9.09
C ARG A 36 6.13 -4.40 -8.65
N TYR A 37 5.96 -4.69 -7.36
CA TYR A 37 4.72 -5.27 -6.86
C TYR A 37 3.60 -4.22 -6.80
N GLY A 38 2.38 -4.65 -7.08
CA GLY A 38 1.20 -3.84 -6.83
C GLY A 38 0.88 -3.76 -5.33
N LEU A 39 -0.02 -2.85 -4.94
CA LEU A 39 -0.39 -2.66 -3.53
C LEU A 39 -0.86 -3.95 -2.84
N ALA A 40 -1.59 -4.82 -3.54
CA ALA A 40 -2.06 -6.08 -2.97
C ALA A 40 -0.90 -7.03 -2.64
N ASP A 41 0.08 -7.16 -3.54
CA ASP A 41 1.23 -8.05 -3.35
C ASP A 41 2.19 -7.48 -2.30
N LEU A 42 2.38 -6.15 -2.29
CA LEU A 42 3.11 -5.45 -1.23
C LEU A 42 2.45 -5.65 0.15
N GLY A 43 1.11 -5.62 0.21
CA GLY A 43 0.36 -5.95 1.41
C GLY A 43 0.71 -7.33 1.96
N GLY A 44 0.80 -8.34 1.09
CA GLY A 44 1.25 -9.68 1.46
C GLY A 44 2.65 -9.71 2.07
N GLU A 45 3.60 -8.95 1.51
CA GLU A 45 4.98 -8.87 2.03
C GLU A 45 5.08 -8.26 3.43
N VAL A 46 4.12 -7.41 3.81
CA VAL A 46 4.06 -6.78 5.15
C VAL A 46 3.04 -7.45 6.10
N GLY A 47 2.53 -8.63 5.72
CA GLY A 47 1.62 -9.43 6.57
C GLY A 47 0.18 -8.92 6.61
N LEU A 48 -0.25 -8.11 5.65
CA LEU A 48 -1.61 -7.62 5.50
C LEU A 48 -2.45 -8.61 4.67
N MET A 49 -2.78 -9.74 5.28
CA MET A 49 -3.61 -10.79 4.65
C MET A 49 -5.09 -10.41 4.57
N ASP A 50 -5.55 -9.48 5.41
CA ASP A 50 -6.98 -9.16 5.58
C ASP A 50 -7.48 -8.02 4.68
N ILE A 51 -6.58 -7.35 3.94
CA ILE A 51 -7.00 -6.31 2.99
C ILE A 51 -7.63 -6.99 1.78
N LYS A 52 -8.96 -7.04 1.79
CA LYS A 52 -9.75 -7.58 0.67
C LYS A 52 -9.38 -6.83 -0.60
N LYS A 53 -8.99 -7.55 -1.65
CA LYS A 53 -8.85 -6.97 -2.99
C LYS A 53 -10.15 -6.24 -3.33
N PRO A 54 -10.10 -5.01 -3.86
CA PRO A 54 -11.31 -4.30 -4.23
C PRO A 54 -12.06 -5.17 -5.24
N ILE A 55 -13.36 -5.34 -5.05
CA ILE A 55 -14.21 -6.08 -5.98
C ILE A 55 -14.30 -5.21 -7.24
N VAL A 56 -13.48 -5.54 -8.22
CA VAL A 56 -13.49 -4.92 -9.53
C VAL A 56 -14.66 -5.55 -10.31
N ILE A 57 -15.80 -4.88 -10.36
CA ILE A 57 -16.95 -5.33 -11.16
C ILE A 57 -16.70 -4.85 -12.60
N GLY A 58 -16.31 -5.77 -13.49
CA GLY A 58 -15.97 -5.49 -14.89
C GLY A 58 -14.54 -4.94 -15.09
N GLU A 59 -14.08 -4.84 -16.34
CA GLU A 59 -13.00 -3.91 -16.66
C GLU A 59 -13.52 -2.54 -16.24
N ILE A 60 -13.00 -1.97 -15.15
CA ILE A 60 -13.27 -0.57 -14.83
C ILE A 60 -12.52 0.21 -15.91
N PHE A 61 -13.15 0.36 -17.08
CA PHE A 61 -12.80 1.33 -18.10
C PHE A 61 -13.19 2.68 -17.51
N GLN A 62 -12.22 3.22 -16.78
CA GLN A 62 -12.33 4.42 -15.98
C GLN A 62 -12.26 5.62 -16.91
N ASP A 63 -13.43 6.13 -17.29
CA ASP A 63 -13.48 7.54 -17.65
C ASP A 63 -13.30 8.38 -16.38
N TRP A 64 -12.04 8.51 -15.93
CA TRP A 64 -11.66 9.40 -14.83
C TRP A 64 -11.88 10.88 -15.16
N SER A 65 -12.24 11.21 -16.42
CA SER A 65 -12.61 12.57 -16.82
C SER A 65 -14.09 12.89 -16.54
N GLY A 66 -14.85 11.95 -15.98
CA GLY A 66 -16.22 12.15 -15.54
C GLY A 66 -16.37 13.30 -14.54
N LYS A 67 -17.48 14.04 -14.65
CA LYS A 67 -17.80 15.18 -13.75
C LYS A 67 -18.17 14.74 -12.33
N GLU A 68 -18.66 13.52 -12.18
CA GLU A 68 -19.09 12.95 -10.91
C GLU A 68 -18.60 11.51 -10.83
N PHE A 69 -18.08 11.12 -9.67
CA PHE A 69 -17.67 9.75 -9.40
C PHE A 69 -18.82 8.93 -8.83
N SER A 70 -18.98 7.73 -9.33
CA SER A 70 -19.85 6.71 -8.74
C SER A 70 -19.38 6.31 -7.33
N LYS A 71 -20.28 5.71 -6.55
CA LYS A 71 -19.94 5.20 -5.21
C LYS A 71 -18.86 4.12 -5.28
N GLU A 72 -18.84 3.35 -6.35
CA GLU A 72 -17.92 2.26 -6.62
C GLU A 72 -16.52 2.80 -6.94
N GLU A 73 -16.41 3.85 -7.75
CA GLU A 73 -15.15 4.56 -8.00
C GLU A 73 -14.60 5.20 -6.73
N ILE A 74 -15.44 5.87 -5.95
CA ILE A 74 -15.05 6.46 -4.66
C ILE A 74 -14.52 5.36 -3.72
N LYS A 75 -15.25 4.24 -3.58
CA LYS A 75 -14.79 3.10 -2.77
C LYS A 75 -13.45 2.57 -3.26
N TYR A 76 -13.26 2.47 -4.57
CA TYR A 76 -12.01 1.99 -5.16
C TYR A 76 -10.82 2.90 -4.86
N VAL A 77 -10.94 4.22 -5.09
CA VAL A 77 -9.83 5.16 -4.81
C VAL A 77 -9.51 5.26 -3.33
N VAL A 78 -10.54 5.29 -2.47
CA VAL A 78 -10.36 5.28 -1.01
C VAL A 78 -9.67 4.01 -0.56
N HIS A 79 -10.06 2.85 -1.12
CA HIS A 79 -9.44 1.58 -0.78
C HIS A 79 -7.94 1.57 -1.17
N LYS A 80 -7.56 2.08 -2.35
CA LYS A 80 -6.15 2.17 -2.76
C LYS A 80 -5.34 3.10 -1.85
N ALA A 81 -5.87 4.29 -1.54
CA ALA A 81 -5.22 5.26 -0.66
C ALA A 81 -5.07 4.74 0.77
N TYR A 82 -6.08 4.03 1.29
CA TYR A 82 -6.00 3.40 2.60
C TYR A 82 -4.98 2.26 2.63
N THR A 83 -4.98 1.42 1.60
CA THR A 83 -4.03 0.29 1.50
C THR A 83 -2.59 0.77 1.48
N SER A 84 -2.28 1.82 0.71
CA SER A 84 -0.94 2.41 0.68
C SER A 84 -0.52 2.97 2.05
N TYR A 85 -1.43 3.65 2.76
CA TYR A 85 -1.20 4.12 4.13
C TYR A 85 -0.84 2.97 5.08
N VAL A 86 -1.66 1.91 5.12
CA VAL A 86 -1.45 0.78 6.05
C VAL A 86 -0.15 0.04 5.74
N ILE A 87 0.23 -0.11 4.47
CA ILE A 87 1.53 -0.70 4.10
C ILE A 87 2.68 0.10 4.69
N MET A 88 2.66 1.43 4.51
CA MET A 88 3.70 2.30 5.05
C MET A 88 3.73 2.26 6.58
N GLU A 89 2.57 2.30 7.23
CA GLU A 89 2.44 2.18 8.68
C GLU A 89 3.08 0.86 9.18
N ARG A 90 2.81 -0.27 8.51
CA ARG A 90 3.43 -1.56 8.85
C ARG A 90 4.94 -1.60 8.64
N LEU A 91 5.45 -0.93 7.62
CA LEU A 91 6.89 -0.81 7.41
C LEU A 91 7.54 0.04 8.52
N PHE A 92 6.90 1.11 8.98
CA PHE A 92 7.44 1.97 10.04
C PHE A 92 7.26 1.41 11.46
N GLN A 93 6.38 0.43 11.67
CA GLN A 93 6.21 -0.19 12.98
C GLN A 93 7.48 -0.96 13.39
N PRO A 94 8.01 -0.73 14.62
CA PRO A 94 9.10 -1.52 15.14
C PRO A 94 8.69 -3.00 15.19
N LYS A 95 9.51 -3.88 14.60
CA LYS A 95 9.27 -5.34 14.58
C LYS A 95 9.11 -5.92 16.00
N ASP A 96 9.64 -5.23 17.00
CA ASP A 96 9.65 -5.65 18.41
C ASP A 96 8.35 -5.33 19.17
N LEU A 97 7.46 -4.49 18.60
CA LEU A 97 6.18 -4.18 19.24
C LEU A 97 5.15 -5.31 19.05
N PHE A 98 5.30 -6.12 17.99
CA PHE A 98 4.41 -7.23 17.69
C PHE A 98 4.68 -8.49 18.54
N SER A 99 5.89 -8.68 19.07
CA SER A 99 6.16 -9.82 19.96
C SER A 99 5.48 -9.68 21.33
N TRP A 100 5.19 -8.45 21.76
CA TRP A 100 4.60 -8.15 23.07
C TRP A 100 3.09 -7.90 23.02
N VAL A 101 2.57 -7.24 21.98
CA VAL A 101 1.15 -6.82 21.97
C VAL A 101 0.23 -7.88 21.35
N TRP A 102 0.73 -8.78 20.50
CA TRP A 102 -0.09 -9.76 19.76
C TRP A 102 0.50 -11.17 19.68
N ASN A 103 1.13 -11.64 20.76
CA ASN A 103 1.47 -13.06 20.88
C ASN A 103 0.49 -13.75 21.86
N PRO A 104 -0.63 -14.32 21.39
CA PRO A 104 -1.54 -15.08 22.26
C PRO A 104 -0.92 -16.38 22.82
N PHE A 105 0.33 -16.70 22.46
CA PHE A 105 1.08 -17.87 22.92
C PHE A 105 2.33 -17.54 23.74
N SER A 106 2.58 -16.27 24.14
CA SER A 106 3.73 -15.93 24.99
C SER A 106 3.62 -16.52 26.40
N SER A 107 2.42 -16.85 26.87
CA SER A 107 2.17 -17.49 28.17
C SER A 107 2.39 -19.00 28.20
N LEU A 108 2.61 -19.66 27.06
CA LEU A 108 2.74 -21.12 26.97
C LEU A 108 4.18 -21.63 26.83
N ARG A 109 5.19 -20.77 26.97
CA ARG A 109 6.60 -21.17 26.91
C ARG A 109 7.32 -21.16 28.27
N SER A 110 6.54 -21.13 29.35
CA SER A 110 7.02 -21.19 30.74
C SER A 110 6.26 -22.27 31.54
N ALA A 111 6.23 -23.49 31.02
CA ALA A 111 5.84 -24.70 31.75
C ALA A 111 6.64 -25.89 31.24
#